data_AF-A0A920I8U2-F1
#
_entry.id   AF-A0A920I8U2-F1
#
_cell.length_a   1.000
_cell.length_b   1.000
_cell.length_c   1.000
_cell.angle_alpha   90.00
_cell.angle_beta   90.00
_cell.angle_gamma   90.00
#
_symmetry.space_group_name_H-M   'P 1'
#
loop_
_entity.id
_entity.type
_entity.pdbx_description
1 polymer ?
#
loop_
_entity_poly.entity_id
_entity_poly.type
_entity_poly.pdbx_seq_one_letter_code
_entity_poly.pdbx_strand_id
1 'polypeptide(L)' 'MMSINAVKAVEIGGGFSLSEIPGKEAGDQMVMSDDGPEFLSNNAGGILGGISSGAPL' A
#
# COMPACT_ATOMS: atom_id res chain seq x y z
N MET A 1 16.79 2.59 -0.19
CA MET A 1 16.44 1.74 -1.35
C MET A 1 17.03 2.30 -2.64
N MET A 2 16.60 3.48 -3.12
CA MET A 2 17.15 4.06 -4.38
C MET A 2 18.65 4.39 -4.36
N SER A 3 19.26 4.55 -3.17
CA SER A 3 20.69 4.81 -3.01
C SER A 3 21.58 3.58 -3.22
N ILE A 4 21.01 2.40 -3.44
CA ILE A 4 21.76 1.16 -3.68
C ILE A 4 22.21 1.12 -5.13
N ASN A 5 23.49 0.78 -5.36
CA ASN A 5 24.06 0.73 -6.72
C ASN A 5 23.23 -0.18 -7.64
N ALA A 6 23.06 0.27 -8.89
CA ALA A 6 22.28 -0.40 -9.94
C ALA A 6 20.76 -0.52 -9.70
N VAL A 7 20.20 -0.01 -8.60
CA VAL A 7 18.74 0.10 -8.44
C VAL A 7 18.18 1.16 -9.39
N LYS A 8 17.10 0.80 -10.09
CA LYS A 8 16.44 1.66 -11.09
C LYS A 8 14.99 2.00 -10.75
N ALA A 9 14.36 1.22 -9.87
CA ALA A 9 12.97 1.38 -9.46
C ALA A 9 12.82 0.91 -8.01
N VAL A 10 11.84 1.49 -7.30
CA VAL A 10 11.40 1.08 -5.97
C VAL A 10 9.89 1.23 -5.95
N GLU A 11 9.22 0.24 -5.39
CA GLU A 11 7.77 0.16 -5.28
C GLU A 11 7.39 -0.12 -3.84
N ILE A 12 6.18 0.29 -3.47
CA ILE A 12 5.57 0.04 -2.16
C ILE A 12 4.21 -0.60 -2.46
N GLY A 13 3.91 -1.73 -1.81
CA GLY A 13 2.68 -2.46 -2.02
C GLY A 13 2.51 -2.92 -3.48
N GLY A 14 1.34 -2.68 -4.06
CA GLY A 14 1.01 -2.99 -5.45
C GLY A 14 1.77 -2.16 -6.48
N GLY A 15 2.53 -1.14 -6.06
CA GLY A 15 3.53 -0.49 -6.90
C GLY A 15 3.00 0.08 -8.21
N PHE A 16 3.74 -0.11 -9.30
CA PHE A 16 3.34 0.45 -10.61
C PHE A 16 2.06 -0.19 -11.17
N SER A 17 1.76 -1.44 -10.82
CA SER A 17 0.54 -2.12 -11.31
C SER A 17 -0.75 -1.40 -10.89
N LEU A 18 -0.74 -0.67 -9.77
CA LEU A 18 -1.89 0.11 -9.32
C LEU A 18 -2.23 1.28 -10.25
N SER A 19 -1.27 1.72 -11.07
CA SER A 19 -1.50 2.77 -12.07
C SER A 19 -2.30 2.28 -13.28
N GLU A 20 -2.43 0.97 -13.46
CA GLU A 20 -3.09 0.34 -14.61
C GLU A 20 -4.54 -0.04 -14.31
N ILE A 21 -5.00 0.08 -13.04
CA ILE A 21 -6.33 -0.35 -12.60
C ILE A 21 -7.18 0.82 -12.08
N PRO A 22 -8.52 0.68 -12.06
CA PRO A 22 -9.39 1.69 -11.48
C PRO A 22 -9.12 1.92 -9.99
N GLY A 23 -9.26 3.17 -9.52
CA GLY A 23 -9.05 3.52 -8.10
C GLY A 23 -9.95 2.74 -7.12
N LYS A 24 -11.12 2.28 -7.57
CA LYS A 24 -12.01 1.41 -6.78
C LYS A 24 -11.37 0.05 -6.47
N GLU A 25 -10.52 -0.46 -7.35
CA GLU A 25 -9.82 -1.73 -7.19
C GLU A 25 -8.47 -1.54 -6.49
N ALA A 26 -7.83 -0.37 -6.67
CA ALA A 26 -6.55 -0.06 -6.04
C ALA A 26 -6.67 0.26 -4.53
N GLY A 27 -7.78 0.86 -4.09
CA GLY A 27 -7.93 1.31 -2.71
C GLY A 27 -8.09 0.18 -1.70
N ASP A 28 -7.40 0.30 -0.55
CA ASP A 28 -7.60 -0.60 0.58
C ASP A 28 -8.82 -0.19 1.38
N GLN A 29 -9.88 -1.00 1.31
CA GLN A 29 -11.12 -0.72 2.04
C GLN A 29 -10.93 -0.95 3.54
N MET A 30 -11.30 0.06 4.34
CA MET A 30 -11.29 -0.01 5.79
C MET A 30 -12.63 -0.49 6.33
N VAL A 31 -12.60 -1.38 7.31
CA VAL A 31 -13.75 -1.89 8.06
C VAL A 31 -13.49 -1.75 9.56
N MET A 32 -14.55 -1.86 10.36
CA MET A 32 -14.45 -1.86 11.82
C MET A 32 -14.51 -3.28 12.36
N SER A 33 -13.45 -3.67 13.08
CA SER A 33 -13.37 -4.92 13.85
C SER A 33 -13.57 -4.62 15.34
N ASP A 34 -13.59 -5.69 16.16
CA ASP A 34 -13.65 -5.57 17.62
C ASP A 34 -12.37 -4.93 18.20
N ASP A 35 -11.24 -5.03 17.51
CA ASP A 35 -9.93 -4.51 17.91
C ASP A 35 -9.63 -3.12 17.29
N GLY A 36 -10.54 -2.60 16.46
CA GLY A 36 -10.44 -1.28 15.82
C GLY A 36 -10.52 -1.32 14.29
N PRO A 37 -10.11 -0.22 13.61
CA PRO A 37 -10.11 -0.17 12.15
C PRO A 37 -9.11 -1.15 11.53
N GLU A 38 -9.56 -1.94 10.57
CA GLU A 38 -8.76 -2.89 9.81
C GLU A 38 -8.94 -2.69 8.31
N PHE A 39 -7.91 -3.02 7.53
CA PHE A 39 -7.97 -2.98 6.06
C PHE A 39 -8.21 -4.38 5.50
N LEU A 40 -9.11 -4.49 4.51
CA LEU A 40 -9.43 -5.76 3.84
C LEU A 40 -8.36 -6.22 2.85
N SER A 41 -7.44 -5.33 2.48
CA SER A 41 -6.33 -5.57 1.57
C SER A 41 -5.13 -4.69 1.96
N ASN A 42 -3.99 -4.91 1.31
CA ASN A 42 -2.77 -4.14 1.56
C ASN A 42 -2.07 -3.73 0.24
N ASN A 43 -2.84 -3.21 -0.71
CA ASN A 43 -2.35 -2.67 -1.96
C ASN A 43 -1.43 -1.46 -1.72
N ALA A 44 -1.67 -0.69 -0.67
CA ALA A 44 -0.86 0.45 -0.27
C ALA A 44 0.49 0.06 0.35
N GLY A 45 0.73 -1.23 0.64
CA GLY A 45 1.98 -1.72 1.23
C GLY A 45 2.28 -1.08 2.58
N GLY A 46 1.26 -1.02 3.44
CA GLY A 46 1.37 -0.49 4.79
C GLY A 46 1.53 1.04 4.85
N ILE A 47 1.45 1.76 3.73
CA ILE A 47 1.68 3.22 3.67
C ILE A 47 0.50 3.92 2.97
N LEU A 48 -0.25 4.72 3.73
CA LEU A 48 -1.34 5.55 3.21
C LEU A 48 -1.03 7.02 3.46
N GLY A 49 -1.04 7.84 2.40
CA GLY A 49 -0.75 9.27 2.51
C GLY A 49 0.65 9.59 3.05
N GLY A 50 1.61 8.67 2.91
CA GLY A 50 2.98 8.81 3.43
C GLY A 50 3.14 8.45 4.91
N ILE A 51 2.11 7.88 5.55
CA ILE A 51 2.12 7.46 6.95
C ILE A 51 1.84 5.96 7.02
N SER A 52 2.42 5.29 8.03
CA SER A 52 2.12 3.88 8.30
C SER A 52 0.63 3.67 8.59
N SER A 53 -0.01 2.73 7.88
CA SER A 53 -1.42 2.38 8.09
C SER A 53 -1.64 1.34 9.19
N GLY A 54 -0.56 0.73 9.70
CA GLY A 54 -0.61 -0.39 10.64
C GLY A 54 -0.64 -1.76 9.95
N ALA A 55 -0.88 -1.81 8.64
CA ALA A 55 -0.68 -3.01 7.84
C ALA A 55 0.83 -3.27 7.58
N PRO A 56 1.22 -4.51 7.19
CA PRO A 56 2.61 -4.83 6.89
C PRO A 56 3.23 -3.97 5.77
N LEU A 57 4.51 -3.63 5.91
CA LEU A 57 5.33 -2.95 4.89
C LEU A 57 5.92 -3.94 3.87
#